data_AF-F0VDE4-F1
#
_entry.id   AF-F0VDE4-F1
#
_cell.length_a   1.000
_cell.length_b   1.000
_cell.length_c   1.000
_cell.angle_alpha   90.00
_cell.angle_beta   90.00
_cell.angle_gamma   90.00
#
_symmetry.space_group_name_H-M   'P 1'
#
loop_
_entity.id
_entity.type
_entity.pdbx_description
1 polymer ?
#
loop_
_entity_poly.entity_id
_entity_poly.type
_entity_poly.pdbx_seq_one_letter_code
_entity_poly.pdbx_strand_id
1 'polypeptide(L)'
;MASYKGERSPGLPYAGFNLCFFLIFLCIFCLPVVAQDVVNQCAAETPVLSIPVTDTTAVEFKCAAQVTNLYPQYSASVPQKVCESSACTSEVQLKIPNATLGQTDDKYTFTVSQASEEASTVYFKCSSVAPAIQNLRDTITKEDNGEKKCTVQIAVWGPPIQGLPEYPTPSKCAANQSTLNLEVNSSNKSVTFACGDGNVLSPALFDNVFSAEGCTEESPLADHLSTASLVQHGTTEAGKDAKKPAYTFQVTSLPAEEKTVCYQCRKSSPSGRSNDPTCTVYIKVAKEETDSGSTTTAPPDASGAETGRWSCLTLITSLISVSVLLAKMI
;
A
#
# COMPACT_ATOMS: atom_id res chain seq x y z
N MET A 1 27.42 92.02 5.82
CA MET A 1 28.64 92.81 6.10
C MET A 1 29.16 92.42 7.48
N ALA A 2 30.48 92.32 7.63
CA ALA A 2 31.28 91.91 8.82
C ALA A 2 31.21 90.39 9.14
N SER A 3 32.25 89.56 9.07
CA SER A 3 33.70 89.61 9.43
C SER A 3 33.98 89.56 10.93
N TYR A 4 34.46 88.41 11.43
CA TYR A 4 35.41 88.15 12.54
C TYR A 4 35.64 86.62 12.55
N LYS A 5 36.81 86.00 12.30
CA LYS A 5 38.22 86.11 12.75
C LYS A 5 38.47 85.48 14.14
N GLY A 6 39.37 84.49 14.17
CA GLY A 6 40.07 83.94 15.36
C GLY A 6 40.44 82.46 15.19
N GLU A 7 41.60 82.10 14.61
CA GLU A 7 42.93 81.81 15.22
C GLU A 7 43.01 80.46 15.99
N ARG A 8 43.73 79.45 15.42
CA ARG A 8 45.08 78.93 15.79
C ARG A 8 45.09 78.18 17.14
N SER A 9 45.64 76.97 17.36
CA SER A 9 46.55 76.01 16.70
C SER A 9 46.65 74.78 17.67
N PRO A 10 47.64 73.87 17.66
CA PRO A 10 48.02 72.84 16.69
C PRO A 10 48.02 71.38 17.26
N GLY A 11 48.07 70.40 16.33
CA GLY A 11 48.66 69.05 16.37
C GLY A 11 48.82 68.22 17.67
N LEU A 12 48.40 66.95 17.63
CA LEU A 12 49.27 65.81 17.29
C LEU A 12 48.41 64.53 17.04
N PRO A 13 48.95 63.52 16.33
CA PRO A 13 48.19 62.44 15.73
C PRO A 13 48.08 61.22 16.65
N TYR A 14 46.94 60.54 16.62
CA TYR A 14 46.87 59.14 17.05
C TYR A 14 46.25 58.30 15.93
N ALA A 15 47.16 57.72 15.15
CA ALA A 15 46.89 56.58 14.30
C ALA A 15 46.74 55.33 15.18
N GLY A 16 45.83 54.46 14.76
CA GLY A 16 45.81 53.05 15.16
C GLY A 16 44.85 52.71 16.29
N PHE A 17 43.57 52.50 15.97
CA PHE A 17 42.70 51.57 16.70
C PHE A 17 41.41 51.36 15.90
N ASN A 18 41.47 50.63 14.77
CA ASN A 18 40.25 50.19 14.07
C ASN A 18 40.49 48.98 13.18
N LEU A 19 41.01 47.89 13.77
CA LEU A 19 41.14 46.60 13.08
C LEU A 19 40.88 45.37 13.96
N CYS A 20 40.31 45.55 15.16
CA CYS A 20 39.92 44.43 16.04
C CYS A 20 38.41 44.22 16.17
N PHE A 21 37.55 45.13 15.69
CA PHE A 21 36.09 44.97 15.84
C PHE A 21 35.42 44.19 14.71
N PHE A 22 36.11 43.94 13.59
CA PHE A 22 35.55 43.16 12.47
C PHE A 22 35.77 41.65 12.56
N LEU A 23 36.63 41.16 13.47
CA LEU A 23 36.89 39.73 13.65
C LEU A 23 36.01 39.05 14.71
N ILE A 24 35.27 39.81 15.53
CA ILE A 24 34.39 39.24 16.56
C ILE A 24 32.97 38.99 16.02
N PHE A 25 32.55 39.64 14.93
CA PHE A 25 31.22 39.43 14.35
C PHE A 25 31.11 38.22 13.40
N LEU A 26 32.24 37.65 12.97
CA LEU A 26 32.27 36.49 12.06
C LEU A 26 32.21 35.12 12.77
N CYS A 27 32.22 35.08 14.11
CA CYS A 27 32.21 33.84 14.88
C CYS A 27 30.88 33.50 15.59
N ILE A 28 29.82 34.33 15.47
CA ILE A 28 28.58 34.15 16.26
C ILE A 28 27.41 33.52 15.48
N PHE A 29 27.52 33.31 14.17
CA PHE A 29 26.44 32.68 13.38
C PHE A 29 26.80 31.32 12.77
N CYS A 30 27.76 30.60 13.35
CA CYS A 30 27.84 29.15 13.18
C CYS A 30 27.08 28.47 14.33
N LEU A 31 25.78 28.75 14.43
CA LEU A 31 24.90 27.81 15.13
C LEU A 31 24.95 26.52 14.32
N PRO A 32 25.26 25.36 14.93
CA PRO A 32 25.10 24.10 14.23
C PRO A 32 23.64 24.03 13.78
N VAL A 33 23.44 23.90 12.47
CA VAL A 33 22.16 23.41 11.94
C VAL A 33 21.97 22.06 12.60
N VAL A 34 21.15 22.03 13.66
CA VAL A 34 20.62 20.79 14.21
C VAL A 34 19.83 20.20 13.06
N ALA A 35 20.36 19.15 12.45
CA ALA A 35 19.58 18.31 11.56
C ALA A 35 18.37 17.85 12.39
N GLN A 36 17.20 18.42 12.14
CA GLN A 36 15.97 17.88 12.70
C GLN A 36 15.82 16.48 12.11
N ASP A 37 15.83 15.46 12.97
CA ASP A 37 15.33 14.13 12.61
C ASP A 37 13.91 14.31 12.07
N VAL A 38 13.74 14.15 10.76
CA VAL A 38 12.42 14.23 10.11
C VAL A 38 11.72 12.90 10.38
N VAL A 39 11.05 12.81 11.52
CA VAL A 39 10.18 11.69 11.88
C VAL A 39 8.94 11.72 11.01
N ASN A 40 8.52 10.57 10.46
CA ASN A 40 7.29 10.47 9.67
C ASN A 40 6.09 10.89 10.52
N GLN A 41 5.26 11.79 10.03
CA GLN A 41 4.20 12.40 10.83
C GLN A 41 2.84 12.21 10.16
N CYS A 42 1.91 11.57 10.88
CA CYS A 42 0.54 11.36 10.44
C CYS A 42 -0.29 12.56 10.92
N ALA A 43 -0.64 13.48 10.02
CA ALA A 43 -1.34 14.72 10.35
C ALA A 43 -2.76 14.78 9.78
N ALA A 44 -3.63 15.60 10.38
CA ALA A 44 -5.01 15.75 9.91
C ALA A 44 -5.14 16.22 8.44
N GLU A 45 -4.15 16.97 7.95
CA GLU A 45 -4.10 17.48 6.57
C GLU A 45 -3.61 16.43 5.57
N THR A 46 -2.99 15.35 6.05
CA THR A 46 -2.46 14.24 5.25
C THR A 46 -3.27 12.99 5.56
N PRO A 47 -4.30 12.65 4.75
CA PRO A 47 -5.23 11.58 5.11
C PRO A 47 -4.54 10.20 5.22
N VAL A 48 -3.41 10.02 4.53
CA VAL A 48 -2.63 8.77 4.54
C VAL A 48 -1.15 9.09 4.69
N LEU A 49 -0.50 8.45 5.65
CA LEU A 49 0.96 8.36 5.79
C LEU A 49 1.40 6.97 5.34
N SER A 50 2.04 6.88 4.17
CA SER A 50 2.54 5.60 3.63
C SER A 50 4.04 5.46 3.89
N ILE A 51 4.44 4.39 4.57
CA ILE A 51 5.82 4.15 4.99
C ILE A 51 6.28 2.77 4.49
N PRO A 52 7.20 2.70 3.52
CA PRO A 52 7.82 1.45 3.13
C PRO A 52 8.93 1.06 4.12
N VAL A 53 8.98 -0.22 4.50
CA VAL A 53 10.06 -0.86 5.24
C VAL A 53 10.82 -1.73 4.25
N THR A 54 11.88 -1.19 3.67
CA THR A 54 12.56 -1.78 2.50
C THR A 54 13.64 -2.81 2.84
N ASP A 55 14.12 -2.80 4.08
CA ASP A 55 15.24 -3.58 4.58
C ASP A 55 15.00 -3.90 6.08
N THR A 56 15.96 -4.52 6.79
CA THR A 56 15.89 -4.79 8.24
C THR A 56 16.06 -3.53 9.10
N THR A 57 15.41 -2.43 8.71
CA THR A 57 15.51 -1.12 9.32
C THR A 57 14.26 -0.80 10.11
N ALA A 58 14.44 -0.22 11.30
CA ALA A 58 13.35 0.38 12.03
C ALA A 58 12.86 1.67 11.33
N VAL A 59 11.55 1.85 11.26
CA VAL A 59 10.92 3.09 10.81
C VAL A 59 10.20 3.75 11.97
N GLU A 60 10.39 5.05 12.12
CA GLU A 60 9.69 5.84 13.14
C GLU A 60 8.54 6.63 12.53
N PHE A 61 7.43 6.68 13.24
CA PHE A 61 6.33 7.58 12.96
C PHE A 61 5.71 8.12 14.23
N LYS A 62 4.94 9.21 14.11
CA LYS A 62 4.13 9.73 15.20
C LYS A 62 2.80 10.27 14.72
N CYS A 63 1.84 10.27 15.63
CA CYS A 63 0.58 10.96 15.45
C CYS A 63 0.77 12.47 15.71
N ALA A 64 0.40 13.31 14.74
CA ALA A 64 0.60 14.75 14.81
C ALA A 64 -0.32 15.45 15.81
N ALA A 65 -0.08 16.75 16.00
CA ALA A 65 -1.06 17.64 16.59
C ALA A 65 -2.42 17.49 15.88
N GLN A 66 -3.50 17.56 16.66
CA GLN A 66 -4.90 17.38 16.23
C GLN A 66 -5.31 15.94 15.89
N VAL A 67 -4.41 14.97 15.82
CA VAL A 67 -4.73 13.53 15.64
C VAL A 67 -3.93 12.65 16.59
N THR A 68 -3.79 13.05 17.85
CA THR A 68 -2.76 12.53 18.77
C THR A 68 -2.95 11.08 19.24
N ASN A 69 -4.10 10.46 18.97
CA ASN A 69 -4.43 9.14 19.52
C ASN A 69 -4.15 8.05 18.49
N LEU A 70 -3.23 7.12 18.81
CA LEU A 70 -3.00 5.93 17.98
C LEU A 70 -4.04 4.85 18.26
N TYR A 71 -4.55 4.25 17.20
CA TYR A 71 -5.42 3.08 17.22
C TYR A 71 -4.91 2.01 16.21
N PRO A 72 -4.80 0.72 16.58
CA PRO A 72 -5.02 0.17 17.92
C PRO A 72 -4.07 0.79 18.95
N GLN A 73 -4.52 0.87 20.20
CA GLN A 73 -3.70 1.47 21.24
C GLN A 73 -2.42 0.65 21.45
N TYR A 74 -1.27 1.34 21.51
CA TYR A 74 -0.01 0.67 21.80
C TYR A 74 -0.06 -0.07 23.14
N SER A 75 0.48 -1.29 23.13
CA SER A 75 0.72 -2.09 24.32
C SER A 75 2.09 -2.72 24.22
N ALA A 76 2.83 -2.72 25.32
CA ALA A 76 4.10 -3.45 25.42
C ALA A 76 3.90 -4.98 25.43
N SER A 77 2.67 -5.45 25.60
CA SER A 77 2.33 -6.87 25.53
C SER A 77 2.41 -7.37 24.09
N VAL A 78 3.03 -8.55 23.93
CA VAL A 78 3.04 -9.30 22.66
C VAL A 78 1.97 -10.39 22.68
N PRO A 79 1.35 -10.71 21.53
CA PRO A 79 1.52 -10.06 20.23
C PRO A 79 0.87 -8.66 20.19
N GLN A 80 1.52 -7.73 19.49
CA GLN A 80 0.96 -6.41 19.25
C GLN A 80 -0.25 -6.49 18.33
N LYS A 81 -1.13 -5.49 18.41
CA LYS A 81 -2.31 -5.39 17.55
C LYS A 81 -2.12 -4.35 16.46
N VAL A 82 -2.68 -4.65 15.31
CA VAL A 82 -2.76 -3.77 14.13
C VAL A 82 -4.18 -3.81 13.57
N CYS A 83 -4.53 -2.86 12.71
CA CYS A 83 -5.79 -2.95 11.98
C CYS A 83 -5.66 -3.99 10.86
N GLU A 84 -6.74 -4.72 10.59
CA GLU A 84 -6.84 -5.63 9.43
C GLU A 84 -6.87 -4.86 8.10
N SER A 85 -7.50 -3.68 8.11
CA SER A 85 -7.69 -2.80 6.96
C SER A 85 -7.53 -1.33 7.36
N SER A 86 -7.43 -0.44 6.38
CA SER A 86 -7.32 1.01 6.58
C SER A 86 -8.55 1.64 7.24
N ALA A 87 -9.73 1.03 7.06
CA ALA A 87 -10.95 1.41 7.78
C ALA A 87 -10.80 1.22 9.30
N CYS A 88 -9.97 0.26 9.71
CA CYS A 88 -9.66 -0.08 11.08
C CYS A 88 -10.91 -0.32 11.95
N THR A 89 -11.87 -1.08 11.41
CA THR A 89 -13.07 -1.53 12.13
C THR A 89 -12.79 -2.78 12.98
N SER A 90 -11.72 -3.52 12.66
CA SER A 90 -11.30 -4.75 13.32
C SER A 90 -9.81 -4.72 13.65
N GLU A 91 -9.45 -5.25 14.81
CA GLU A 91 -8.07 -5.44 15.26
C GLU A 91 -7.63 -6.88 15.05
N VAL A 92 -6.42 -7.08 14.54
CA VAL A 92 -5.78 -8.39 14.42
C VAL A 92 -4.41 -8.37 15.09
N GLN A 93 -3.90 -9.54 15.44
CA GLN A 93 -2.52 -9.67 15.91
C GLN A 93 -1.56 -9.35 14.75
N LEU A 94 -0.44 -8.69 15.05
CA LEU A 94 0.65 -8.50 14.11
C LEU A 94 1.22 -9.87 13.73
N LYS A 95 0.96 -10.30 12.48
CA LYS A 95 1.39 -11.61 11.96
C LYS A 95 2.66 -11.56 11.13
N ILE A 96 3.21 -10.38 10.86
CA ILE A 96 4.46 -10.25 10.10
C ILE A 96 5.60 -10.84 10.96
N PRO A 97 6.29 -11.89 10.49
CA PRO A 97 7.37 -12.51 11.25
C PRO A 97 8.46 -11.50 11.60
N ASN A 98 9.01 -11.60 12.81
CA ASN A 98 10.12 -10.75 13.28
C ASN A 98 9.81 -9.24 13.32
N ALA A 99 8.54 -8.86 13.16
CA ALA A 99 8.07 -7.49 13.25
C ALA A 99 7.63 -7.14 14.67
N THR A 100 7.96 -5.92 15.11
CA THR A 100 7.55 -5.38 16.40
C THR A 100 7.24 -3.89 16.32
N LEU A 101 6.34 -3.43 17.18
CA LEU A 101 6.06 -2.01 17.41
C LEU A 101 6.62 -1.59 18.78
N GLY A 102 7.55 -0.65 18.81
CA GLY A 102 7.99 0.02 20.03
C GLY A 102 7.24 1.34 20.21
N GLN A 103 7.14 1.83 21.44
CA GLN A 103 6.81 3.22 21.73
C GLN A 103 7.86 3.82 22.65
N THR A 104 8.32 5.02 22.33
CA THR A 104 9.15 5.85 23.21
C THR A 104 8.63 7.27 23.11
N ASP A 105 8.22 7.84 24.24
CA ASP A 105 7.52 9.13 24.30
C ASP A 105 6.28 9.18 23.37
N ASP A 106 6.24 10.12 22.43
CA ASP A 106 5.18 10.30 21.43
C ASP A 106 5.48 9.60 20.09
N LYS A 107 6.57 8.83 20.01
CA LYS A 107 7.02 8.15 18.80
C LYS A 107 6.75 6.65 18.85
N TYR A 108 6.38 6.12 17.70
CA TYR A 108 6.22 4.69 17.45
C TYR A 108 7.30 4.20 16.50
N THR A 109 7.93 3.09 16.84
CA THR A 109 9.03 2.51 16.08
C THR A 109 8.63 1.13 15.58
N PHE A 110 8.36 0.99 14.29
CA PHE A 110 8.07 -0.30 13.68
C PHE A 110 9.38 -0.93 13.20
N THR A 111 9.73 -2.09 13.74
CA THR A 111 11.00 -2.78 13.47
C THR A 111 10.73 -4.14 12.87
N VAL A 112 11.42 -4.45 11.77
CA VAL A 112 11.46 -5.79 11.15
C VAL A 112 12.89 -6.30 11.25
N SER A 113 13.13 -7.28 12.12
CA SER A 113 14.51 -7.68 12.48
C SER A 113 15.18 -8.66 11.52
N GLN A 114 14.43 -9.21 10.56
CA GLN A 114 14.92 -10.08 9.49
C GLN A 114 14.19 -9.77 8.19
N ALA A 115 14.80 -10.03 7.03
CA ALA A 115 14.14 -9.81 5.75
C ALA A 115 12.81 -10.57 5.69
N SER A 116 11.75 -9.90 5.23
CA SER A 116 10.43 -10.54 5.13
C SER A 116 10.42 -11.57 4.02
N GLU A 117 9.84 -12.74 4.29
CA GLU A 117 9.68 -13.81 3.31
C GLU A 117 8.54 -13.52 2.32
N GLU A 118 7.65 -12.58 2.67
CA GLU A 118 6.58 -12.10 1.82
C GLU A 118 6.32 -10.60 2.03
N ALA A 119 5.89 -9.91 0.98
CA ALA A 119 5.42 -8.54 1.09
C ALA A 119 4.12 -8.50 1.92
N SER A 120 3.99 -7.51 2.79
CA SER A 120 2.82 -7.39 3.68
C SER A 120 2.52 -5.92 3.99
N THR A 121 1.27 -5.64 4.35
CA THR A 121 0.84 -4.30 4.76
C THR A 121 0.10 -4.38 6.09
N VAL A 122 0.40 -3.45 6.98
CA VAL A 122 -0.36 -3.25 8.22
C VAL A 122 -0.80 -1.80 8.35
N TYR A 123 -1.90 -1.58 9.07
CA TYR A 123 -2.48 -0.26 9.23
C TYR A 123 -2.60 0.13 10.71
N PHE A 124 -2.47 1.42 10.94
CA PHE A 124 -2.85 2.10 12.17
C PHE A 124 -3.63 3.37 11.83
N LYS A 125 -4.27 3.97 12.83
CA LYS A 125 -5.03 5.20 12.70
C LYS A 125 -4.64 6.18 13.78
N CYS A 126 -4.36 7.41 13.37
CA CYS A 126 -4.21 8.55 14.25
C CYS A 126 -5.54 9.34 14.24
N SER A 127 -6.12 9.62 15.41
CA SER A 127 -7.42 10.30 15.53
C SER A 127 -7.39 11.45 16.54
N SER A 128 -8.24 12.46 16.30
CA SER A 128 -8.47 13.56 17.26
C SER A 128 -9.19 13.09 18.53
N VAL A 129 -9.94 11.98 18.41
CA VAL A 129 -10.73 11.38 19.50
C VAL A 129 -9.99 10.14 20.01
N ALA A 130 -9.84 10.03 21.32
CA ALA A 130 -9.26 8.83 21.93
C ALA A 130 -10.15 7.61 21.68
N PRO A 131 -9.58 6.44 21.36
CA PRO A 131 -10.37 5.23 21.17
C PRO A 131 -11.14 4.90 22.46
N ALA A 132 -12.47 4.90 22.38
CA ALA A 132 -13.31 4.53 23.52
C ALA A 132 -13.12 3.04 23.82
N ILE A 133 -12.73 2.71 25.05
CA ILE A 133 -12.72 1.32 25.53
C ILE A 133 -14.14 0.78 25.37
N GLN A 134 -14.29 -0.25 24.53
CA GLN A 134 -15.56 -0.81 24.08
C GLN A 134 -16.62 -0.89 25.18
N ASN A 135 -17.72 -0.17 24.98
CA ASN A 135 -19.10 -0.57 25.25
C ASN A 135 -20.02 0.47 24.60
N LEU A 136 -20.55 0.19 23.40
CA LEU A 136 -21.95 0.49 23.07
C LEU A 136 -22.33 -0.22 21.77
N ARG A 137 -23.13 -1.28 21.91
CA ARG A 137 -24.21 -1.54 20.95
C ARG A 137 -25.04 -0.26 20.85
N ASP A 138 -25.49 0.05 19.66
CA ASP A 138 -26.32 1.22 19.31
C ASP A 138 -25.58 2.56 19.30
N THR A 139 -25.11 2.97 18.12
CA THR A 139 -25.74 4.08 17.37
C THR A 139 -25.21 4.04 15.93
N ILE A 140 -25.93 3.32 15.06
CA ILE A 140 -26.00 3.68 13.65
C ILE A 140 -26.72 5.04 13.63
N THR A 141 -25.97 6.12 13.40
CA THR A 141 -26.35 7.47 12.96
C THR A 141 -25.49 8.53 13.66
N LYS A 142 -24.33 8.78 13.07
CA LYS A 142 -23.79 10.12 12.83
C LYS A 142 -22.52 9.93 12.01
N GLU A 143 -22.54 10.42 10.77
CA GLU A 143 -21.32 10.94 10.17
C GLU A 143 -20.66 11.81 11.25
N ASP A 144 -19.46 11.42 11.67
CA ASP A 144 -18.74 12.14 12.71
C ASP A 144 -18.26 13.47 12.12
N ASN A 145 -19.16 14.45 12.17
CA ASN A 145 -19.00 15.80 11.64
C ASN A 145 -17.99 16.57 12.52
N GLY A 146 -16.71 16.19 12.44
CA GLY A 146 -15.61 16.91 13.10
C GLY A 146 -14.37 16.07 13.49
N GLU A 147 -14.42 14.74 13.47
CA GLU A 147 -13.26 13.92 13.84
C GLU A 147 -12.17 13.99 12.75
N LYS A 148 -10.97 14.41 13.15
CA LYS A 148 -9.79 14.42 12.28
C LYS A 148 -9.10 13.07 12.36
N LYS A 149 -8.70 12.55 11.20
CA LYS A 149 -8.11 11.21 11.05
C LYS A 149 -6.93 11.25 10.11
N CYS A 150 -5.97 10.37 10.35
CA CYS A 150 -4.89 10.05 9.43
C CYS A 150 -4.61 8.54 9.53
N THR A 151 -4.54 7.86 8.41
CA THR A 151 -4.21 6.42 8.36
C THR A 151 -2.71 6.26 8.17
N VAL A 152 -2.06 5.51 9.04
CA VAL A 152 -0.68 5.05 8.84
C VAL A 152 -0.74 3.71 8.12
N GLN A 153 -0.14 3.64 6.94
CA GLN A 153 0.02 2.40 6.17
C GLN A 153 1.51 2.04 6.16
N ILE A 154 1.85 0.88 6.72
CA ILE A 154 3.23 0.38 6.73
C ILE A 154 3.32 -0.80 5.77
N ALA A 155 4.12 -0.64 4.71
CA ALA A 155 4.36 -1.67 3.72
C ALA A 155 5.71 -2.33 3.97
N VAL A 156 5.69 -3.59 4.44
CA VAL A 156 6.90 -4.38 4.67
C VAL A 156 7.28 -5.08 3.38
N TRP A 157 8.47 -4.77 2.86
CA TRP A 157 8.92 -5.34 1.60
C TRP A 157 9.49 -6.74 1.80
N GLY A 158 9.08 -7.60 0.88
CA GLY A 158 9.55 -8.96 0.67
C GLY A 158 9.11 -9.40 -0.72
N PRO A 159 9.38 -10.65 -1.13
CA PRO A 159 8.80 -11.19 -2.35
C PRO A 159 7.27 -11.07 -2.33
N PRO A 160 6.61 -10.65 -3.42
CA PRO A 160 5.16 -10.44 -3.39
C PRO A 160 4.34 -11.74 -3.31
N ILE A 161 4.97 -12.89 -3.57
CA ILE A 161 4.33 -14.21 -3.53
C ILE A 161 5.16 -15.08 -2.61
N GLN A 162 4.51 -15.62 -1.58
CA GLN A 162 5.16 -16.50 -0.60
C GLN A 162 5.86 -17.68 -1.28
N GLY A 163 7.10 -17.94 -0.88
CA GLY A 163 7.88 -19.08 -1.37
C GLY A 163 8.52 -18.89 -2.76
N LEU A 164 8.33 -17.73 -3.40
CA LEU A 164 9.10 -17.37 -4.60
C LEU A 164 10.26 -16.44 -4.22
N PRO A 165 11.52 -16.80 -4.54
CA PRO A 165 12.68 -15.97 -4.17
C PRO A 165 12.83 -14.73 -5.06
N GLU A 166 12.16 -14.70 -6.21
CA GLU A 166 12.33 -13.66 -7.22
C GLU A 166 11.22 -12.62 -7.18
N TYR A 167 11.60 -11.35 -7.32
CA TYR A 167 10.67 -10.25 -7.53
C TYR A 167 10.26 -10.22 -9.02
N PRO A 168 8.95 -10.23 -9.33
CA PRO A 168 8.49 -10.11 -10.71
C PRO A 168 8.93 -8.77 -11.32
N THR A 169 9.27 -8.78 -12.60
CA THR A 169 9.51 -7.54 -13.35
C THR A 169 8.17 -6.82 -13.55
N PRO A 170 8.00 -5.58 -13.06
CA PRO A 170 6.73 -4.87 -13.17
C PRO A 170 6.44 -4.43 -14.61
N SER A 171 5.18 -4.52 -15.01
CA SER A 171 4.69 -3.76 -16.16
C SER A 171 4.67 -2.27 -15.79
N LYS A 172 5.30 -1.42 -16.61
CA LYS A 172 5.49 0.00 -16.27
C LYS A 172 4.53 0.90 -17.03
N CYS A 173 4.01 1.91 -16.35
CA CYS A 173 3.41 3.06 -17.01
C CYS A 173 4.48 3.80 -17.84
N ALA A 174 4.44 3.68 -19.17
CA ALA A 174 5.35 4.40 -20.06
C ALA A 174 4.96 5.88 -20.16
N ALA A 175 5.93 6.77 -20.44
CA ALA A 175 5.73 8.22 -20.50
C ALA A 175 4.63 8.69 -21.49
N ASN A 176 4.34 7.89 -22.52
CA ASN A 176 3.33 8.17 -23.54
C ASN A 176 2.10 7.25 -23.46
N GLN A 177 2.02 6.43 -22.41
CA GLN A 177 0.94 5.47 -22.23
C GLN A 177 -0.02 5.99 -21.16
N SER A 178 -1.21 6.41 -21.60
CA SER A 178 -2.28 6.82 -20.69
C SER A 178 -2.90 5.64 -19.95
N THR A 179 -2.71 4.42 -20.44
CA THR A 179 -3.43 3.25 -19.95
C THR A 179 -2.60 1.98 -20.00
N LEU A 180 -2.47 1.29 -18.87
CA LEU A 180 -1.87 -0.04 -18.72
C LEU A 180 -2.99 -1.05 -18.42
N ASN A 181 -3.16 -2.05 -19.28
CA ASN A 181 -4.18 -3.09 -19.09
C ASN A 181 -3.51 -4.39 -18.67
N LEU A 182 -3.96 -4.96 -17.56
CA LEU A 182 -3.47 -6.20 -16.97
C LEU A 182 -4.64 -7.17 -16.79
N GLU A 183 -4.34 -8.46 -16.78
CA GLU A 183 -5.36 -9.50 -16.68
C GLU A 183 -4.95 -10.61 -15.71
N VAL A 184 -5.91 -11.04 -14.89
CA VAL A 184 -5.83 -12.17 -13.98
C VAL A 184 -6.90 -13.18 -14.42
N ASN A 185 -6.48 -14.30 -15.00
CA ASN A 185 -7.35 -15.25 -15.68
C ASN A 185 -7.48 -16.62 -14.99
N SER A 186 -6.82 -16.81 -13.85
CA SER A 186 -6.89 -18.04 -13.05
C SER A 186 -6.65 -17.75 -11.58
N SER A 187 -7.14 -18.64 -10.71
CA SER A 187 -6.95 -18.56 -9.26
C SER A 187 -5.46 -18.63 -8.89
N ASN A 188 -5.07 -17.94 -7.81
CA ASN A 188 -3.68 -17.82 -7.33
C ASN A 188 -2.74 -17.22 -8.38
N LYS A 189 -3.26 -16.36 -9.26
CA LYS A 189 -2.46 -15.53 -10.15
C LYS A 189 -2.37 -14.11 -9.65
N SER A 190 -1.33 -13.46 -10.11
CA SER A 190 -1.04 -12.08 -9.82
C SER A 190 -0.50 -11.35 -11.04
N VAL A 191 -0.61 -10.03 -11.00
CA VAL A 191 0.00 -9.12 -11.96
C VAL A 191 0.80 -8.07 -11.19
N THR A 192 1.95 -7.70 -11.73
CA THR A 192 2.84 -6.73 -11.09
C THR A 192 3.01 -5.50 -11.99
N PHE A 193 2.91 -4.32 -11.39
CA PHE A 193 3.08 -3.05 -12.10
C PHE A 193 3.82 -2.00 -11.28
N ALA A 194 4.31 -0.95 -11.94
CA ALA A 194 4.97 0.17 -11.31
C ALA A 194 4.57 1.50 -11.96
N CYS A 195 4.45 2.54 -11.14
CA CYS A 195 3.98 3.86 -11.57
C CYS A 195 5.00 4.70 -12.35
N GLY A 196 6.26 4.23 -12.43
CA GLY A 196 7.34 4.99 -13.02
C GLY A 196 7.77 6.19 -12.16
N ASP A 197 8.76 6.92 -12.65
CA ASP A 197 9.50 7.88 -11.83
C ASP A 197 8.69 9.14 -11.52
N GLY A 198 8.70 9.54 -10.24
CA GLY A 198 8.01 10.73 -9.76
C GLY A 198 6.49 10.59 -9.63
N ASN A 199 5.95 9.41 -9.97
CA ASN A 199 4.55 9.08 -9.79
C ASN A 199 4.32 8.22 -8.55
N VAL A 200 3.15 8.38 -7.95
CA VAL A 200 2.64 7.62 -6.81
C VAL A 200 1.32 6.96 -7.17
N LEU A 201 1.05 5.82 -6.53
CA LEU A 201 -0.19 5.09 -6.69
C LEU A 201 -1.37 5.85 -6.08
N SER A 202 -2.51 5.81 -6.76
CA SER A 202 -3.80 6.27 -6.31
C SER A 202 -4.85 5.18 -6.61
N PRO A 203 -5.73 4.80 -5.66
CA PRO A 203 -5.79 5.27 -4.28
C PRO A 203 -4.50 5.02 -3.50
N ALA A 204 -4.24 5.85 -2.49
CA ALA A 204 -3.02 5.73 -1.68
C ALA A 204 -3.07 4.51 -0.74
N LEU A 205 -4.28 4.13 -0.32
CA LEU A 205 -4.54 2.98 0.53
C LEU A 205 -4.57 1.70 -0.32
N PHE A 206 -3.80 0.68 0.06
CA PHE A 206 -3.65 -0.54 -0.74
C PHE A 206 -4.84 -1.49 -0.66
N ASP A 207 -5.70 -1.31 0.34
CA ASP A 207 -6.97 -2.01 0.46
C ASP A 207 -8.14 -1.25 -0.20
N ASN A 208 -7.85 -0.16 -0.92
CA ASN A 208 -8.83 0.58 -1.72
C ASN A 208 -8.50 0.51 -3.20
N VAL A 209 -9.53 0.71 -4.03
CA VAL A 209 -9.42 0.73 -5.48
C VAL A 209 -10.42 1.71 -6.08
N PHE A 210 -10.20 2.15 -7.32
CA PHE A 210 -11.23 2.84 -8.09
C PHE A 210 -12.11 1.86 -8.87
N SER A 211 -13.39 2.18 -9.00
CA SER A 211 -14.28 1.51 -9.97
C SER A 211 -13.76 1.71 -11.40
N ALA A 212 -14.02 0.74 -12.30
CA ALA A 212 -13.51 0.81 -13.67
C ALA A 212 -14.06 2.01 -14.47
N GLU A 213 -15.31 2.40 -14.22
CA GLU A 213 -15.96 3.51 -14.90
C GLU A 213 -15.34 4.84 -14.44
N GLY A 214 -14.65 5.52 -15.35
CA GLY A 214 -13.96 6.79 -15.06
C GLY A 214 -12.74 6.69 -14.14
N CYS A 215 -12.54 5.56 -13.43
CA CYS A 215 -11.43 5.35 -12.50
C CYS A 215 -11.34 6.44 -11.40
N THR A 216 -12.47 6.93 -10.90
CA THR A 216 -12.48 8.08 -9.96
C THR A 216 -13.11 7.79 -8.61
N GLU A 217 -14.03 6.82 -8.53
CA GLU A 217 -14.75 6.52 -7.30
C GLU A 217 -13.98 5.51 -6.45
N GLU A 218 -13.39 5.98 -5.36
CA GLU A 218 -12.62 5.16 -4.43
C GLU A 218 -13.53 4.35 -3.51
N SER A 219 -13.23 3.06 -3.36
CA SER A 219 -13.95 2.16 -2.45
C SER A 219 -13.05 0.99 -2.02
N PRO A 220 -13.39 0.26 -0.93
CA PRO A 220 -12.63 -0.90 -0.50
C PRO A 220 -12.49 -1.94 -1.61
N LEU A 221 -11.29 -2.46 -1.81
CA LEU A 221 -10.99 -3.52 -2.79
C LEU A 221 -11.85 -4.76 -2.54
N ALA A 222 -12.07 -5.11 -1.26
CA ALA A 222 -12.86 -6.28 -0.87
C ALA A 222 -14.33 -6.21 -1.32
N ASP A 223 -14.89 -5.01 -1.52
CA ASP A 223 -16.27 -4.83 -2.01
C ASP A 223 -16.39 -5.21 -3.50
N HIS A 224 -15.29 -5.05 -4.24
CA HIS A 224 -15.20 -5.47 -5.64
C HIS A 224 -14.73 -6.92 -5.76
N LEU A 225 -13.68 -7.29 -5.03
CA LEU A 225 -13.01 -8.58 -5.15
C LEU A 225 -12.55 -9.03 -3.75
N SER A 226 -13.39 -9.83 -3.08
CA SER A 226 -13.18 -10.24 -1.67
C SER A 226 -11.91 -11.07 -1.43
N THR A 227 -11.38 -11.70 -2.48
CA THR A 227 -10.18 -12.54 -2.47
C THR A 227 -8.95 -11.83 -3.04
N ALA A 228 -9.09 -10.57 -3.42
CA ALA A 228 -8.00 -9.79 -3.97
C ALA A 228 -7.19 -9.08 -2.88
N SER A 229 -5.91 -8.89 -3.17
CA SER A 229 -5.04 -8.02 -2.37
C SER A 229 -4.04 -7.29 -3.25
N LEU A 230 -3.57 -6.14 -2.75
CA LEU A 230 -2.47 -5.38 -3.33
C LEU A 230 -1.37 -5.26 -2.29
N VAL A 231 -0.14 -5.61 -2.68
CA VAL A 231 1.05 -5.43 -1.83
C VAL A 231 2.07 -4.59 -2.55
N GLN A 232 2.76 -3.73 -1.80
CA GLN A 232 3.90 -2.97 -2.30
C GLN A 232 5.19 -3.70 -1.93
N HIS A 233 6.11 -3.75 -2.88
CA HIS A 233 7.40 -4.40 -2.73
C HIS A 233 8.48 -3.67 -3.56
N GLY A 234 9.74 -4.07 -3.40
CA GLY A 234 10.84 -3.56 -4.23
C GLY A 234 10.87 -4.17 -5.63
N THR A 235 11.80 -3.71 -6.46
CA THR A 235 12.09 -4.33 -7.76
C THR A 235 13.53 -4.84 -7.79
N THR A 236 13.77 -5.96 -8.49
CA THR A 236 15.11 -6.55 -8.69
C THR A 236 15.88 -5.90 -9.85
N GLU A 237 15.42 -4.76 -10.36
CA GLU A 237 16.11 -4.10 -11.48
C GLU A 237 17.50 -3.61 -11.05
N ALA A 238 18.52 -4.07 -11.77
CA ALA A 238 19.90 -3.68 -11.52
C ALA A 238 20.11 -2.17 -11.77
N GLY A 239 20.87 -1.50 -10.90
CA GLY A 239 21.23 -0.09 -11.05
C GLY A 239 20.40 0.85 -10.18
N LYS A 240 20.09 2.05 -10.67
CA LYS A 240 19.41 3.13 -9.90
C LYS A 240 17.94 2.82 -9.54
N ASP A 241 17.41 1.70 -10.03
CA ASP A 241 15.99 1.32 -9.93
C ASP A 241 15.72 0.29 -8.82
N ALA A 242 16.77 -0.27 -8.20
CA ALA A 242 16.72 -1.36 -7.21
C ALA A 242 15.95 -1.06 -5.91
N LYS A 243 15.42 0.15 -5.73
CA LYS A 243 14.60 0.55 -4.57
C LYS A 243 13.32 1.29 -4.98
N LYS A 244 12.85 1.10 -6.21
CA LYS A 244 11.58 1.68 -6.65
C LYS A 244 10.41 0.79 -6.24
N PRO A 245 9.28 1.38 -5.83
CA PRO A 245 8.11 0.61 -5.48
C PRO A 245 7.47 -0.03 -6.71
N ALA A 246 7.17 -1.31 -6.58
CA ALA A 246 6.25 -2.04 -7.44
C ALA A 246 5.07 -2.55 -6.61
N TYR A 247 3.97 -2.81 -7.30
CA TYR A 247 2.73 -3.25 -6.73
C TYR A 247 2.32 -4.56 -7.38
N THR A 248 2.06 -5.57 -6.56
CA THR A 248 1.52 -6.84 -7.03
C THR A 248 0.08 -6.97 -6.58
N PHE A 249 -0.81 -7.09 -7.56
CA PHE A 249 -2.21 -7.40 -7.37
C PHE A 249 -2.40 -8.90 -7.54
N GLN A 250 -3.05 -9.56 -6.60
CA GLN A 250 -3.28 -11.00 -6.64
C GLN A 250 -4.71 -11.35 -6.27
N VAL A 251 -5.19 -12.51 -6.73
CA VAL A 251 -6.47 -13.10 -6.32
C VAL A 251 -6.26 -14.55 -5.92
N THR A 252 -6.81 -14.97 -4.78
CA THR A 252 -6.74 -16.39 -4.36
C THR A 252 -7.80 -17.25 -5.04
N SER A 253 -8.96 -16.69 -5.36
CA SER A 253 -9.99 -17.30 -6.19
C SER A 253 -10.59 -16.30 -7.17
N LEU A 254 -11.03 -16.76 -8.34
CA LEU A 254 -11.76 -15.93 -9.28
C LEU A 254 -13.14 -15.54 -8.74
N PRO A 255 -13.66 -14.34 -9.06
CA PRO A 255 -15.03 -13.93 -8.75
C PRO A 255 -16.06 -14.71 -9.57
N ALA A 256 -17.32 -14.71 -9.11
CA ALA A 256 -18.43 -15.32 -9.86
C ALA A 256 -18.71 -14.63 -11.21
N GLU A 257 -18.48 -13.32 -11.27
CA GLU A 257 -18.63 -12.51 -12.47
C GLU A 257 -17.33 -11.78 -12.78
N GLU A 258 -17.09 -11.52 -14.06
CA GLU A 258 -15.92 -10.78 -14.51
C GLU A 258 -15.96 -9.36 -13.93
N LYS A 259 -14.84 -8.91 -13.36
CA LYS A 259 -14.73 -7.57 -12.78
C LYS A 259 -13.47 -6.89 -13.26
N THR A 260 -13.55 -5.58 -13.42
CA THR A 260 -12.38 -4.74 -13.68
C THR A 260 -12.29 -3.72 -12.57
N VAL A 261 -11.09 -3.55 -12.03
CA VAL A 261 -10.79 -2.52 -11.03
C VAL A 261 -9.66 -1.64 -11.56
N CYS A 262 -9.51 -0.45 -10.99
CA CYS A 262 -8.60 0.54 -11.54
C CYS A 262 -7.74 1.24 -10.49
N TYR A 263 -6.49 1.51 -10.86
CA TYR A 263 -5.56 2.38 -10.15
C TYR A 263 -5.04 3.49 -11.07
N GLN A 264 -4.47 4.52 -10.48
CA GLN A 264 -3.85 5.61 -11.21
C GLN A 264 -2.44 5.88 -10.69
N CYS A 265 -1.53 6.21 -11.61
CA CYS A 265 -0.19 6.64 -11.31
C CYS A 265 -0.08 8.14 -11.59
N ARG A 266 -0.05 8.93 -10.52
CA ARG A 266 -0.14 10.40 -10.55
C ARG A 266 1.16 11.02 -10.03
N LYS A 267 1.54 12.20 -10.51
CA LYS A 267 2.72 12.90 -9.97
C LYS A 267 2.54 13.21 -8.47
N SER A 268 3.60 12.98 -7.71
CA SER A 268 3.70 13.44 -6.32
C SER A 268 3.96 14.95 -6.30
N SER A 269 2.92 15.79 -6.36
CA SER A 269 3.09 17.26 -6.22
C SER A 269 1.92 17.88 -5.46
N PRO A 270 2.19 18.76 -4.47
CA PRO A 270 1.16 19.48 -3.71
C PRO A 270 0.35 20.48 -4.56
N SER A 271 0.82 20.79 -5.78
CA SER A 271 0.16 21.70 -6.71
C SER A 271 -0.59 21.00 -7.83
N GLY A 272 -0.83 19.67 -7.71
CA GLY A 272 -1.43 18.78 -8.71
C GLY A 272 -2.43 19.49 -9.62
N ARG A 273 -1.93 20.01 -10.75
CA ARG A 273 -2.80 20.62 -11.74
C ARG A 273 -3.50 19.45 -12.41
N SER A 274 -4.83 19.48 -12.47
CA SER A 274 -5.70 18.44 -13.03
C SER A 274 -5.38 17.96 -14.46
N ASN A 275 -4.40 18.59 -15.13
CA ASN A 275 -4.00 18.33 -16.51
C ASN A 275 -2.66 17.57 -16.64
N ASP A 276 -2.04 17.15 -15.53
CA ASP A 276 -0.86 16.27 -15.61
C ASP A 276 -1.28 14.90 -16.16
N PRO A 277 -0.59 14.38 -17.21
CA PRO A 277 -0.92 13.09 -17.78
C PRO A 277 -0.79 12.02 -16.70
N THR A 278 -1.90 11.33 -16.44
CA THR A 278 -2.00 10.25 -15.47
C THR A 278 -2.05 8.94 -16.24
N CYS A 279 -1.23 7.98 -15.84
CA CYS A 279 -1.35 6.62 -16.35
C CYS A 279 -2.38 5.86 -15.52
N THR A 280 -3.36 5.28 -16.18
CA THR A 280 -4.44 4.50 -15.59
C THR A 280 -4.14 3.02 -15.73
N VAL A 281 -4.12 2.27 -14.63
CA VAL A 281 -3.88 0.82 -14.61
C VAL A 281 -5.22 0.11 -14.43
N TYR A 282 -5.71 -0.55 -15.48
CA TYR A 282 -6.88 -1.42 -15.41
C TYR A 282 -6.44 -2.85 -15.15
N ILE A 283 -7.04 -3.48 -14.15
CA ILE A 283 -6.83 -4.89 -13.84
C ILE A 283 -8.15 -5.61 -14.03
N LYS A 284 -8.22 -6.41 -15.09
CA LYS A 284 -9.34 -7.27 -15.41
C LYS A 284 -9.16 -8.61 -14.70
N VAL A 285 -10.19 -9.07 -13.98
CA VAL A 285 -10.23 -10.37 -13.32
C VAL A 285 -11.33 -11.20 -13.95
N ALA A 286 -10.96 -12.32 -14.57
CA ALA A 286 -11.90 -13.24 -15.20
C ALA A 286 -12.85 -13.84 -14.16
N LYS A 287 -14.03 -14.27 -14.62
CA LYS A 287 -14.94 -15.04 -13.78
C LYS A 287 -14.45 -16.48 -13.58
N GLU A 288 -14.87 -17.11 -12.50
CA GLU A 288 -14.69 -18.54 -12.29
C GLU A 288 -15.38 -19.31 -13.43
N GLU A 289 -14.67 -20.27 -14.02
CA GLU A 289 -15.28 -21.24 -14.91
C GLU A 289 -16.21 -22.11 -14.07
N THR A 290 -17.51 -21.88 -14.20
CA THR A 290 -18.47 -22.89 -13.74
C THR A 290 -18.31 -24.07 -14.68
N ASP A 291 -18.00 -25.23 -14.11
CA ASP A 291 -18.05 -26.52 -14.81
C ASP A 291 -19.53 -26.81 -15.16
N SER A 292 -20.03 -26.06 -16.13
CA SER A 292 -21.32 -26.28 -16.76
C SER A 292 -21.12 -27.42 -17.76
N GLY A 293 -20.86 -28.61 -17.22
CA GLY A 293 -21.34 -29.86 -17.78
C GLY A 293 -22.86 -29.88 -17.77
N SER A 294 -23.50 -28.92 -18.45
CA SER A 294 -24.90 -28.99 -18.81
C SER A 294 -24.97 -29.85 -20.07
N THR A 295 -25.02 -31.16 -19.87
CA THR A 295 -25.67 -32.04 -20.85
C THR A 295 -27.08 -31.51 -21.06
N THR A 296 -27.24 -30.72 -22.11
CA THR A 296 -28.54 -30.46 -22.71
C THR A 296 -29.00 -31.79 -23.31
N THR A 297 -29.59 -32.66 -22.48
CA THR A 297 -30.47 -33.69 -22.99
C THR A 297 -31.79 -33.01 -23.27
N ALA A 298 -32.06 -32.77 -24.56
CA ALA A 298 -33.36 -32.33 -25.02
C ALA A 298 -34.46 -33.26 -24.43
N PRO A 299 -35.62 -32.74 -24.03
CA PRO A 299 -36.77 -33.58 -23.69
C PRO A 299 -37.14 -34.41 -24.93
N PRO A 300 -37.38 -35.72 -24.82
CA PRO A 300 -37.91 -36.48 -25.94
C PRO A 300 -39.35 -36.02 -26.19
N ASP A 301 -39.60 -35.53 -27.41
CA ASP A 301 -40.92 -35.23 -27.90
C ASP A 301 -41.85 -36.43 -27.70
N ALA A 302 -43.00 -36.17 -27.08
CA ALA A 302 -44.10 -37.08 -27.00
C ALA A 302 -44.83 -37.13 -28.34
N SER A 303 -44.68 -38.24 -29.07
CA SER A 303 -45.59 -38.64 -30.15
C SER A 303 -45.65 -40.16 -30.18
N GLY A 304 -46.81 -40.70 -29.77
CA GLY A 304 -47.03 -42.12 -29.57
C GLY A 304 -47.11 -42.95 -30.86
N ALA A 305 -46.85 -44.25 -30.71
CA ALA A 305 -47.81 -45.32 -30.97
C ALA A 305 -47.12 -46.69 -30.81
N GLU A 306 -47.71 -47.49 -29.92
CA GLU A 306 -47.97 -48.93 -30.08
C GLU A 306 -46.85 -50.00 -30.00
N THR A 307 -47.06 -50.85 -28.98
CA THR A 307 -46.87 -52.31 -28.91
C THR A 307 -45.48 -52.90 -28.57
N GLY A 308 -45.45 -53.75 -27.53
CA GLY A 308 -44.51 -54.87 -27.48
C GLY A 308 -43.89 -55.23 -26.13
N ARG A 309 -44.65 -55.98 -25.32
CA ARG A 309 -44.26 -56.93 -24.26
C ARG A 309 -42.80 -57.46 -24.23
N TRP A 310 -42.32 -57.58 -22.98
CA TRP A 310 -41.56 -58.69 -22.33
C TRP A 310 -40.11 -58.44 -21.85
N SER A 311 -40.00 -58.39 -20.51
CA SER A 311 -39.12 -59.15 -19.59
C SER A 311 -37.60 -59.28 -19.78
N CYS A 312 -36.97 -59.21 -18.59
CA CYS A 312 -35.81 -59.95 -18.08
C CYS A 312 -34.42 -59.29 -18.12
N LEU A 313 -33.91 -59.08 -16.89
CA LEU A 313 -32.58 -59.46 -16.37
C LEU A 313 -31.35 -59.21 -17.27
N THR A 314 -30.40 -58.41 -16.77
CA THR A 314 -29.18 -58.95 -16.11
C THR A 314 -28.24 -57.82 -15.66
N LEU A 315 -27.79 -57.94 -14.41
CA LEU A 315 -26.54 -57.35 -13.91
C LEU A 315 -25.36 -57.95 -14.67
N ILE A 316 -24.43 -57.12 -15.17
CA ILE A 316 -23.08 -57.57 -15.53
C ILE A 316 -22.05 -56.57 -14.97
N THR A 317 -21.26 -57.09 -14.05
CA THR A 317 -19.98 -56.60 -13.54
C THR A 317 -18.86 -56.83 -14.57
N SER A 318 -17.86 -55.93 -14.64
CA SER A 318 -16.45 -56.15 -15.06
C SER A 318 -15.85 -54.89 -15.69
N LEU A 319 -14.56 -54.57 -15.63
CA LEU A 319 -13.39 -55.16 -14.97
C LEU A 319 -12.30 -54.07 -15.00
N ILE A 320 -11.47 -54.05 -13.96
CA ILE A 320 -10.25 -53.27 -13.83
C ILE A 320 -9.18 -53.90 -14.73
N SER A 321 -8.54 -53.12 -15.60
CA SER A 321 -7.33 -53.51 -16.32
C SER A 321 -6.11 -52.79 -15.73
N VAL A 322 -5.32 -53.54 -14.97
CA VAL A 322 -3.95 -53.19 -14.58
C VAL A 322 -3.01 -53.70 -15.67
N SER A 323 -2.21 -52.82 -16.28
CA SER A 323 -1.13 -53.21 -17.17
C SER A 323 0.21 -53.03 -16.45
N VAL A 324 0.76 -54.14 -15.98
CA VAL A 324 2.19 -54.29 -15.67
C VAL A 324 2.87 -54.74 -16.96
N LEU A 325 3.88 -53.99 -17.42
CA LEU A 325 4.85 -54.48 -18.37
C LEU A 325 6.26 -54.18 -17.86
N LEU A 326 6.93 -55.27 -17.49
CA LEU A 326 8.31 -55.37 -17.04
C LEU A 326 9.15 -55.75 -18.27
N ALA A 327 10.24 -55.04 -18.56
CA ALA A 327 11.33 -55.58 -19.39
C ALA A 327 12.68 -55.00 -18.96
N LYS A 328 13.65 -55.91 -18.88
CA LYS A 328 14.99 -55.85 -18.30
C LYS A 328 16.04 -55.25 -19.24
N MET A 329 17.06 -54.66 -18.61
CA MET A 329 18.52 -54.71 -18.87
C MET A 329 19.04 -54.49 -20.31
N ILE A 330 19.79 -53.40 -20.50
CA ILE A 330 21.26 -53.37 -20.69
C ILE A 330 21.81 -52.25 -19.79
#